data_AF-A0A7S3ZQV1-F1
#
_entry.id   AF-A0A7S3ZQV1-F1
#
_cell.length_a   1.000
_cell.length_b   1.000
_cell.length_c   1.000
_cell.angle_alpha   90.00
_cell.angle_beta   90.00
_cell.angle_gamma   90.00
#
_symmetry.space_group_name_H-M   'P 1'
#
loop_
_entity.id
_entity.type
_entity.pdbx_description
1 polymer ?
#
loop_
_entity_poly.entity_id
_entity_poly.type
_entity_poly.pdbx_seq_one_letter_code
_entity_poly.pdbx_strand_id
1 'polypeptide(L)'
;MADFRVHARLRGSDEEETVKPAYMTLPPSIGVPSIAPSCFSCFDYTNGLADVVVGYMGAPFDAKRDEMTTAPLMVTVRNERGRRMLDTAVASGRVEILQRGGVGGRELPSTGDRRSITVKTVQGDSMVKTLLEPDFVAGNQGAPPFVANILADVIARTLPTGLEFARYSIDYHYIRNQLFCDDRMGTRATRHVPSYARAICEPYAEDVEALKNPPPPEPSPLWYLVFGGRFQR
;
A
#
# COMPACT_ATOMS: atom_id res chain seq x y z
N MET A 1 -1.09 -4.61 6.89
CA MET A 1 -0.91 -5.96 6.31
C MET A 1 -1.70 -6.05 5.02
N ALA A 2 -1.49 -7.10 4.21
CA ALA A 2 -2.10 -7.21 2.87
C ALA A 2 -3.64 -7.33 2.91
N ASP A 3 -4.22 -7.57 4.07
CA ASP A 3 -5.66 -7.60 4.36
C ASP A 3 -6.28 -6.23 4.68
N PHE A 4 -5.54 -5.14 4.40
CA PHE A 4 -5.97 -3.76 4.65
C PHE A 4 -6.24 -3.43 6.13
N ARG A 5 -5.60 -4.17 7.05
CA ARG A 5 -5.61 -3.92 8.49
C ARG A 5 -4.22 -3.59 9.01
N VAL A 6 -4.14 -2.79 10.06
CA VAL A 6 -2.89 -2.55 10.79
C VAL A 6 -2.82 -3.56 11.93
N HIS A 7 -1.87 -4.49 11.83
CA HIS A 7 -1.68 -5.50 12.88
C HIS A 7 -0.70 -4.92 13.89
N ALA A 8 -1.13 -4.75 15.13
CA ALA A 8 -0.30 -4.26 16.23
C ALA A 8 -0.24 -5.31 17.33
N ARG A 9 0.97 -5.77 17.63
CA ARG A 9 1.23 -6.64 18.77
C ARG A 9 1.52 -5.80 20.00
N LEU A 10 0.70 -6.00 21.02
CA LEU A 10 0.76 -5.32 22.31
C LEU A 10 1.32 -6.32 23.33
N ARG A 11 2.27 -5.85 24.13
CA ARG A 11 2.79 -6.64 25.25
C ARG A 11 2.18 -6.06 26.53
N GLY A 12 1.26 -6.80 27.13
CA GLY A 12 0.73 -6.50 28.47
C GLY A 12 1.67 -6.97 29.58
N SER A 13 1.24 -6.81 30.83
CA SER A 13 1.97 -7.33 32.00
C SER A 13 2.08 -8.85 31.98
N ASP A 14 1.03 -9.54 31.49
CA ASP A 14 0.89 -10.99 31.63
C ASP A 14 0.63 -11.73 30.31
N GLU A 15 0.21 -11.05 29.24
CA GLU A 15 -0.08 -11.68 27.92
C GLU A 15 0.31 -10.79 26.72
N GLU A 16 0.64 -11.43 25.58
CA GLU A 16 0.76 -10.76 24.29
C GLU A 16 -0.61 -10.76 23.58
N GLU A 17 -1.10 -9.57 23.22
CA GLU A 17 -2.34 -9.39 22.46
C GLU A 17 -2.01 -8.89 21.05
N THR A 18 -2.77 -9.30 20.03
CA THR A 18 -2.68 -8.70 18.68
C THR A 18 -4.00 -8.03 18.32
N VAL A 19 -3.95 -6.72 18.09
CA VAL A 19 -5.09 -5.94 17.60
C VAL A 19 -4.95 -5.70 16.10
N LYS A 20 -6.06 -5.73 15.36
CA LYS A 20 -6.09 -5.60 13.89
C LYS A 20 -7.11 -4.57 13.41
N PRO A 21 -7.02 -3.29 13.82
CA PRO A 21 -7.89 -2.25 13.30
C PRO A 21 -7.84 -2.19 11.77
N ALA A 22 -9.02 -2.10 11.13
CA ALA A 22 -9.13 -1.79 9.71
C ALA A 22 -8.51 -0.43 9.44
N TYR A 23 -7.78 -0.28 8.33
CA TYR A 23 -7.05 0.96 8.04
C TYR A 23 -7.94 2.21 8.13
N MET A 24 -9.19 2.12 7.65
CA MET A 24 -10.15 3.22 7.65
C MET A 24 -10.64 3.62 9.05
N THR A 25 -10.42 2.83 10.10
CA THR A 25 -10.74 3.28 11.47
C THR A 25 -9.73 4.29 12.00
N LEU A 26 -8.55 4.37 11.38
CA LEU A 26 -7.50 5.30 11.79
C LEU A 26 -7.86 6.73 11.33
N PRO A 27 -7.75 7.74 12.21
CA PRO A 27 -7.97 9.12 11.82
C PRO A 27 -6.98 9.56 10.71
N PRO A 28 -7.45 10.11 9.58
CA PRO A 28 -6.54 10.62 8.55
C PRO A 28 -5.53 11.66 9.06
N SER A 29 -5.90 12.44 10.10
CA SER A 29 -5.04 13.46 10.69
C SER A 29 -3.74 12.95 11.30
N ILE A 30 -3.65 11.66 11.67
CA ILE A 30 -2.40 11.08 12.17
C ILE A 30 -1.47 10.64 11.02
N GLY A 31 -1.99 10.50 9.79
CA GLY A 31 -1.27 9.89 8.67
C GLY A 31 0.01 10.66 8.31
N VAL A 32 -0.13 11.91 7.90
CA VAL A 32 1.02 12.74 7.48
C VAL A 32 2.03 12.97 8.61
N PRO A 33 1.63 13.37 9.83
CA PRO A 33 2.59 13.61 10.92
C PRO A 33 3.35 12.35 11.38
N SER A 34 2.79 11.15 11.14
CA SER A 34 3.44 9.88 11.53
C SER A 34 4.52 9.42 10.55
N ILE A 35 4.67 10.09 9.40
CA ILE A 35 5.64 9.73 8.37
C ILE A 35 6.69 10.84 8.26
N ALA A 36 7.96 10.51 8.49
CA ALA A 36 9.03 11.48 8.36
C ALA A 36 9.16 12.01 6.91
N PRO A 37 9.51 13.29 6.69
CA PRO A 37 9.72 13.86 5.35
C PRO A 37 10.72 13.07 4.48
N SER A 38 11.74 12.46 5.09
CA SER A 38 12.69 11.58 4.39
C SER A 38 12.02 10.34 3.80
N CYS A 39 10.99 9.81 4.45
CA CYS A 39 10.22 8.67 3.95
C CYS A 39 9.32 9.05 2.76
N PHE A 40 8.83 10.28 2.73
CA PHE A 40 8.17 10.85 1.55
C PHE A 40 9.14 11.18 0.40
N SER A 41 10.45 11.10 0.65
CA SER A 41 11.50 11.31 -0.35
C SER A 41 12.28 10.03 -0.67
N CYS A 42 11.86 8.87 -0.16
CA CYS A 42 12.55 7.60 -0.35
C CYS A 42 12.05 6.86 -1.60
N PHE A 43 12.97 6.38 -2.43
CA PHE A 43 12.67 5.55 -3.61
C PHE A 43 13.38 4.19 -3.56
N ASP A 44 13.72 3.73 -2.36
CA ASP A 44 14.44 2.47 -2.16
C ASP A 44 13.62 1.47 -1.33
N TYR A 45 12.35 1.30 -1.69
CA TYR A 45 11.41 0.47 -0.92
C TYR A 45 11.85 -1.01 -0.89
N THR A 46 12.56 -1.46 -1.93
CA THR A 46 13.06 -2.84 -2.04
C THR A 46 14.49 -3.01 -1.56
N ASN A 47 15.12 -1.98 -0.98
CA ASN A 47 16.51 -2.00 -0.51
C ASN A 47 17.47 -2.55 -1.59
N GLY A 48 17.64 -1.77 -2.65
CA GLY A 48 18.29 -2.13 -3.91
C GLY A 48 19.77 -2.48 -3.77
N LEU A 49 20.43 -2.00 -2.71
CA LEU A 49 21.87 -2.21 -2.46
C LEU A 49 22.18 -3.36 -1.51
N ALA A 50 21.17 -3.99 -0.90
CA ALA A 50 21.39 -5.12 0.01
C ALA A 50 21.81 -6.40 -0.75
N ASP A 51 22.48 -7.31 -0.04
CA ASP A 51 22.77 -8.64 -0.58
C ASP A 51 21.54 -9.57 -0.51
N VAL A 52 20.77 -9.46 0.59
CA VAL A 52 19.49 -10.13 0.85
C VAL A 52 18.50 -9.12 1.40
N VAL A 53 17.26 -9.19 0.94
CA VAL A 53 16.14 -8.40 1.45
C VAL A 53 15.07 -9.35 1.98
N VAL A 54 14.61 -9.12 3.20
CA VAL A 54 13.54 -9.89 3.84
C VAL A 54 12.39 -8.95 4.14
N GLY A 55 11.19 -9.31 3.72
CA GLY A 55 9.98 -8.53 3.96
C GLY A 55 8.72 -9.35 3.70
N TYR A 56 7.57 -8.70 3.65
CA TYR A 56 6.28 -9.40 3.50
C TYR A 56 5.47 -8.94 2.28
N MET A 57 5.86 -7.84 1.62
CA MET A 57 5.03 -7.20 0.59
C MET A 57 4.66 -8.09 -0.60
N GLY A 58 5.52 -9.03 -1.00
CA GLY A 58 5.23 -9.98 -2.07
C GLY A 58 4.94 -11.39 -1.57
N ALA A 59 4.89 -11.60 -0.24
CA ALA A 59 4.54 -12.88 0.33
C ALA A 59 3.02 -13.11 0.22
N PRO A 60 2.57 -14.36 0.00
CA PRO A 60 1.15 -14.67 0.14
C PRO A 60 0.71 -14.41 1.59
N PHE A 61 -0.50 -13.89 1.76
CA PHE A 61 -1.08 -13.64 3.08
C PHE A 61 -2.56 -14.00 3.05
N ASP A 62 -2.95 -14.95 3.89
CA ASP A 62 -4.34 -15.34 4.11
C ASP A 62 -4.79 -14.87 5.50
N ALA A 63 -5.61 -13.83 5.55
CA ALA A 63 -6.09 -13.23 6.79
C ALA A 63 -6.85 -14.19 7.72
N LYS A 64 -7.31 -15.35 7.23
CA LYS A 64 -7.99 -16.38 8.06
C LYS A 64 -7.01 -17.34 8.73
N ARG A 65 -5.78 -17.46 8.20
CA ARG A 65 -4.79 -18.46 8.63
C ARG A 65 -3.52 -17.83 9.18
N ASP A 66 -3.15 -16.66 8.67
CA ASP A 66 -1.86 -16.05 8.92
C ASP A 66 -1.95 -14.96 9.98
N GLU A 67 -1.03 -15.03 10.94
CA GLU A 67 -0.75 -13.98 11.91
C GLU A 67 0.59 -13.33 11.58
N MET A 68 0.84 -12.12 12.09
CA MET A 68 2.12 -11.43 11.86
C MET A 68 3.35 -12.30 12.23
N THR A 69 3.22 -13.19 13.22
CA THR A 69 4.29 -14.07 13.71
C THR A 69 4.44 -15.38 12.96
N THR A 70 3.42 -15.78 12.18
CA THR A 70 3.39 -17.06 11.46
C THR A 70 3.35 -16.90 9.96
N ALA A 71 3.01 -15.70 9.47
CA ALA A 71 2.92 -15.39 8.07
C ALA A 71 4.27 -15.63 7.36
N PRO A 72 4.24 -16.20 6.14
CA PRO A 72 5.45 -16.36 5.36
C PRO A 72 6.05 -15.01 4.96
N LEU A 73 7.37 -14.99 4.85
CA LEU A 73 8.13 -13.83 4.40
C LEU A 73 8.66 -14.04 2.98
N MET A 74 8.74 -12.96 2.22
CA MET A 74 9.43 -12.92 0.93
C MET A 74 10.90 -12.61 1.17
N VAL A 75 11.77 -13.42 0.57
CA VAL A 75 13.22 -13.21 0.54
C VAL A 75 13.67 -12.91 -0.88
N THR A 76 14.29 -11.76 -1.10
CA THR A 76 14.91 -11.39 -2.37
C THR A 76 16.43 -11.51 -2.23
N VAL A 77 17.03 -12.45 -2.96
CA VAL A 77 18.48 -12.63 -3.04
C VAL A 77 19.01 -11.87 -4.24
N ARG A 78 19.91 -10.91 -4.04
CA ARG A 78 20.38 -10.02 -5.11
C ARG A 78 21.72 -10.43 -5.71
N ASN A 79 22.53 -11.19 -4.98
CA ASN A 79 23.85 -11.62 -5.43
C ASN A 79 24.33 -12.90 -4.72
N GLU A 80 25.53 -13.37 -5.08
CA GLU A 80 26.15 -14.57 -4.53
C GLU A 80 26.41 -14.49 -3.01
N ARG A 81 26.78 -13.31 -2.50
CA ARG A 81 26.96 -13.12 -1.04
C ARG A 81 25.62 -13.35 -0.33
N GLY A 82 24.55 -12.78 -0.86
CA GLY A 82 23.22 -12.97 -0.30
C GLY A 82 22.72 -14.41 -0.41
N ARG A 83 23.06 -15.11 -1.50
CA ARG A 83 22.75 -16.53 -1.64
C ARG A 83 23.41 -17.34 -0.54
N ARG A 84 24.70 -17.10 -0.26
CA ARG A 84 25.42 -17.77 0.83
C ARG A 84 24.80 -17.50 2.20
N MET A 85 24.29 -16.29 2.45
CA MET A 85 23.60 -15.96 3.69
C MET A 85 22.31 -16.79 3.86
N LEU A 86 21.48 -16.86 2.81
CA LEU A 86 20.25 -17.66 2.84
C LEU A 86 20.55 -19.15 2.99
N ASP A 87 21.50 -19.68 2.21
CA ASP A 87 21.87 -21.10 2.27
C ASP A 87 22.41 -21.49 3.64
N THR A 88 23.18 -20.61 4.29
CA THR A 88 23.66 -20.82 5.68
C THR A 88 22.49 -20.88 6.67
N ALA A 89 21.51 -19.97 6.54
CA ALA A 89 20.34 -19.97 7.41
C ALA A 89 19.51 -21.26 7.27
N VAL A 90 19.29 -21.71 6.03
CA VAL A 90 18.58 -22.96 5.70
C VAL A 90 19.35 -24.18 6.22
N ALA A 91 20.65 -24.26 5.96
CA ALA A 91 21.49 -25.37 6.44
C ALA A 91 21.52 -25.46 7.97
N SER A 92 21.40 -24.33 8.67
CA SER A 92 21.29 -24.28 10.13
C SER A 92 19.89 -24.60 10.68
N GLY A 93 18.90 -24.89 9.83
CA GLY A 93 17.53 -25.17 10.25
C GLY A 93 16.76 -23.96 10.79
N ARG A 94 17.25 -22.73 10.56
CA ARG A 94 16.61 -21.49 11.06
C ARG A 94 15.51 -20.97 10.14
N VAL A 95 15.55 -21.34 8.86
CA VAL A 95 14.61 -20.89 7.83
C VAL A 95 14.24 -22.06 6.95
N GLU A 96 12.94 -22.20 6.69
CA GLU A 96 12.41 -23.14 5.70
C GLU A 96 12.07 -22.38 4.41
N ILE A 97 12.47 -22.93 3.26
CA ILE A 97 12.07 -22.39 1.96
C ILE A 97 10.76 -23.06 1.56
N LEU A 98 9.65 -22.34 1.74
CA LEU A 98 8.31 -22.81 1.38
C LEU A 98 8.09 -22.87 -0.14
N GLN A 99 8.66 -21.91 -0.88
CA GLN A 99 8.58 -21.86 -2.33
C GLN A 99 9.82 -21.16 -2.91
N ARG A 100 10.36 -21.70 -4.02
CA ARG A 100 11.41 -21.05 -4.81
C ARG A 100 10.80 -20.36 -6.03
N GLY A 101 11.05 -19.06 -6.13
CA GLY A 101 10.69 -18.18 -7.25
C GLY A 101 11.84 -17.84 -8.20
N GLY A 102 11.53 -17.36 -9.40
CA GLY A 102 12.50 -16.77 -10.34
C GLY A 102 13.16 -17.76 -11.30
N VAL A 103 14.35 -17.43 -11.82
CA VAL A 103 15.07 -18.25 -12.81
C VAL A 103 15.39 -19.64 -12.23
N GLY A 104 14.74 -20.68 -12.77
CA GLY A 104 14.88 -22.07 -12.33
C GLY A 104 13.94 -22.50 -11.19
N GLY A 105 12.99 -21.65 -10.76
CA GLY A 105 11.96 -21.96 -9.75
C GLY A 105 10.54 -21.99 -10.30
N ARG A 106 9.54 -22.21 -9.43
CA ARG A 106 8.12 -22.01 -9.79
C ARG A 106 7.80 -20.52 -9.76
N GLU A 107 6.92 -20.06 -10.64
CA GLU A 107 6.47 -18.67 -10.64
C GLU A 107 5.88 -18.30 -9.27
N LEU A 108 6.29 -17.15 -8.73
CA LEU A 108 5.70 -16.64 -7.48
C LEU A 108 4.28 -16.15 -7.76
N PRO A 109 3.33 -16.29 -6.81
CA PRO A 109 1.98 -15.77 -6.98
C PRO A 109 2.01 -14.30 -7.41
N SER A 110 1.29 -13.99 -8.49
CA SER A 110 1.18 -12.64 -9.05
C SER A 110 -0.15 -12.55 -9.79
N THR A 111 -1.21 -12.10 -9.12
CA THR A 111 -2.56 -12.08 -9.71
C THR A 111 -3.25 -10.73 -9.49
N GLY A 112 -4.17 -10.41 -10.40
CA GLY A 112 -4.94 -9.17 -10.38
C GLY A 112 -4.29 -8.07 -11.23
N ASP A 113 -4.93 -6.89 -11.22
CA ASP A 113 -4.41 -5.68 -11.84
C ASP A 113 -4.28 -4.59 -10.77
N ARG A 114 -3.05 -4.07 -10.62
CA ARG A 114 -2.75 -3.03 -9.64
C ARG A 114 -3.13 -1.63 -10.08
N ARG A 115 -3.34 -1.34 -11.37
CA ARG A 115 -3.40 0.04 -11.86
C ARG A 115 -4.52 0.84 -11.20
N SER A 116 -5.75 0.30 -11.23
CA SER A 116 -6.93 1.01 -10.69
C SER A 116 -6.81 1.30 -9.19
N ILE A 117 -6.34 0.31 -8.42
CA ILE A 117 -6.17 0.51 -6.97
C ILE A 117 -5.02 1.48 -6.69
N THR A 118 -3.94 1.45 -7.47
CA THR A 118 -2.82 2.40 -7.34
C THR A 118 -3.34 3.83 -7.45
N VAL A 119 -4.07 4.16 -8.52
CA VAL A 119 -4.60 5.51 -8.74
C VAL A 119 -5.58 5.91 -7.63
N LYS A 120 -6.48 5.02 -7.22
CA LYS A 120 -7.43 5.28 -6.12
C LYS A 120 -6.72 5.52 -4.79
N THR A 121 -5.67 4.76 -4.49
CA THR A 121 -4.88 4.94 -3.25
C THR A 121 -4.10 6.26 -3.30
N VAL A 122 -3.50 6.61 -4.43
CA VAL A 122 -2.85 7.92 -4.63
C VAL A 122 -3.85 9.05 -4.41
N GLN A 123 -5.04 8.99 -5.02
CA GLN A 123 -6.09 10.00 -4.88
C GLN A 123 -6.57 10.15 -3.42
N GLY A 124 -6.68 9.04 -2.69
CA GLY A 124 -7.14 9.05 -1.29
C GLY A 124 -6.06 9.35 -0.25
N ASP A 125 -4.79 9.41 -0.65
CA ASP A 125 -3.67 9.56 0.27
C ASP A 125 -3.59 10.96 0.87
N SER A 126 -3.47 11.04 2.20
CA SER A 126 -3.49 12.33 2.89
C SER A 126 -2.32 13.24 2.51
N MET A 127 -1.13 12.72 2.21
CA MET A 127 -0.03 13.56 1.72
C MET A 127 -0.35 14.10 0.33
N VAL A 128 -0.81 13.25 -0.59
CA VAL A 128 -1.21 13.69 -1.94
C VAL A 128 -2.28 14.77 -1.86
N LYS A 129 -3.32 14.58 -1.04
CA LYS A 129 -4.37 15.58 -0.84
C LYS A 129 -3.81 16.91 -0.32
N THR A 130 -2.87 16.90 0.64
CA THR A 130 -2.22 18.16 1.08
C THR A 130 -1.41 18.88 0.01
N LEU A 131 -0.97 18.17 -1.05
CA LEU A 131 -0.23 18.75 -2.16
C LEU A 131 -1.14 19.26 -3.28
N LEU A 132 -2.29 18.61 -3.49
CA LEU A 132 -3.18 18.87 -4.63
C LEU A 132 -4.43 19.68 -4.28
N GLU A 133 -4.87 19.65 -3.02
CA GLU A 133 -6.10 20.31 -2.56
C GLU A 133 -5.74 21.42 -1.54
N PRO A 134 -5.79 22.71 -1.94
CA PRO A 134 -5.39 23.84 -1.07
C PRO A 134 -6.15 23.91 0.26
N ASP A 135 -7.43 23.51 0.25
CA ASP A 135 -8.33 23.58 1.40
C ASP A 135 -8.45 22.23 2.15
N PHE A 136 -7.61 21.24 1.81
CA PHE A 136 -7.69 19.93 2.46
C PHE A 136 -7.24 20.00 3.92
N VAL A 137 -8.18 19.66 4.81
CA VAL A 137 -7.92 19.45 6.23
C VAL A 137 -8.23 17.99 6.57
N ALA A 138 -7.23 17.26 7.04
CA ALA A 138 -7.40 15.87 7.41
C ALA A 138 -8.34 15.73 8.62
N GLY A 139 -9.35 14.87 8.49
CA GLY A 139 -10.31 14.62 9.57
C GLY A 139 -9.68 13.94 10.78
N ASN A 140 -10.21 14.24 11.97
CA ASN A 140 -9.78 13.65 13.25
C ASN A 140 -10.52 12.37 13.64
N GLN A 141 -11.39 11.85 12.78
CA GLN A 141 -12.14 10.62 13.02
C GLN A 141 -12.00 9.70 11.81
N GLY A 142 -11.78 8.41 12.09
CA GLY A 142 -11.90 7.35 11.10
C GLY A 142 -13.36 6.91 10.92
N ALA A 143 -13.58 5.98 9.99
CA ALA A 143 -14.87 5.34 9.81
C ALA A 143 -15.27 4.48 11.04
N PRO A 144 -16.57 4.34 11.34
CA PRO A 144 -17.02 3.46 12.40
C PRO A 144 -16.49 2.02 12.22
N PRO A 145 -16.07 1.32 13.30
CA PRO A 145 -15.40 0.02 13.18
C PRO A 145 -16.17 -1.01 12.36
N PHE A 146 -17.50 -1.07 12.49
CA PHE A 146 -18.33 -1.97 11.69
C PHE A 146 -18.23 -1.68 10.19
N VAL A 147 -18.36 -0.42 9.79
CA VAL A 147 -18.27 0.02 8.38
C VAL A 147 -16.86 -0.21 7.84
N ALA A 148 -15.84 0.14 8.62
CA ALA A 148 -14.44 0.00 8.24
C ALA A 148 -14.03 -1.46 8.03
N ASN A 149 -14.50 -2.38 8.88
CA ASN A 149 -14.21 -3.81 8.74
C ASN A 149 -14.85 -4.41 7.50
N ILE A 150 -16.11 -4.06 7.20
CA ILE A 150 -16.76 -4.49 5.95
C ILE A 150 -15.97 -3.98 4.74
N LEU A 151 -15.59 -2.71 4.74
CA LEU A 151 -14.83 -2.12 3.65
C LEU A 151 -13.45 -2.78 3.49
N ALA A 152 -12.74 -3.05 4.59
CA ALA A 152 -11.47 -3.77 4.57
C ALA A 152 -11.62 -5.17 3.96
N ASP A 153 -12.66 -5.92 4.30
CA ASP A 153 -12.91 -7.25 3.74
C ASP A 153 -13.23 -7.21 2.24
N VAL A 154 -13.97 -6.19 1.78
CA VAL A 154 -14.28 -6.01 0.36
C VAL A 154 -13.01 -5.64 -0.43
N ILE A 155 -12.21 -4.72 0.10
CA ILE A 155 -10.95 -4.30 -0.54
C ILE A 155 -9.95 -5.45 -0.57
N ALA A 156 -9.76 -6.16 0.55
CA ALA A 156 -8.84 -7.30 0.63
C ALA A 156 -9.12 -8.39 -0.42
N ARG A 157 -10.39 -8.57 -0.81
CA ARG A 157 -10.78 -9.54 -1.86
C ARG A 157 -10.54 -9.05 -3.28
N THR A 158 -10.48 -7.74 -3.49
CA THR A 158 -10.31 -7.12 -4.82
C THR A 158 -8.88 -6.67 -5.08
N LEU A 159 -8.03 -6.65 -4.04
CA LEU A 159 -6.63 -6.33 -4.15
C LEU A 159 -5.86 -7.35 -5.02
N PRO A 160 -4.84 -6.90 -5.76
CA PRO A 160 -3.87 -7.81 -6.35
C PRO A 160 -3.16 -8.62 -5.25
N THR A 161 -2.61 -9.79 -5.59
CA THR A 161 -1.95 -10.68 -4.62
C THR A 161 -0.51 -11.00 -5.01
N GLY A 162 0.30 -11.34 -4.01
CA GLY A 162 1.71 -11.71 -4.18
C GLY A 162 2.55 -10.59 -4.79
N LEU A 163 3.34 -10.88 -5.83
CA LEU A 163 4.20 -9.88 -6.47
C LEU A 163 3.42 -8.70 -7.04
N GLU A 164 2.17 -8.92 -7.48
CA GLU A 164 1.34 -7.84 -8.01
C GLU A 164 0.90 -6.86 -6.92
N PHE A 165 0.66 -7.36 -5.69
CA PHE A 165 0.46 -6.51 -4.52
C PHE A 165 1.73 -5.72 -4.14
N ALA A 166 2.90 -6.36 -4.22
CA ALA A 166 4.16 -5.68 -3.99
C ALA A 166 4.37 -4.52 -4.98
N ARG A 167 4.09 -4.76 -6.28
CA ARG A 167 4.14 -3.72 -7.31
C ARG A 167 3.13 -2.60 -7.04
N TYR A 168 1.88 -2.92 -6.67
CA TYR A 168 0.89 -1.93 -6.23
C TYR A 168 1.46 -1.01 -5.14
N SER A 169 2.02 -1.60 -4.08
CA SER A 169 2.56 -0.83 -2.97
C SER A 169 3.73 0.05 -3.41
N ILE A 170 4.63 -0.47 -4.26
CA ILE A 170 5.75 0.30 -4.82
C ILE A 170 5.24 1.47 -5.67
N ASP A 171 4.34 1.21 -6.62
CA ASP A 171 3.83 2.21 -7.55
C ASP A 171 3.18 3.38 -6.81
N TYR A 172 2.25 3.10 -5.88
CA TYR A 172 1.57 4.17 -5.12
C TYR A 172 2.56 4.99 -4.28
N HIS A 173 3.50 4.34 -3.57
CA HIS A 173 4.48 5.06 -2.75
C HIS A 173 5.41 5.92 -3.60
N TYR A 174 5.83 5.44 -4.78
CA TYR A 174 6.72 6.20 -5.66
C TYR A 174 6.00 7.38 -6.30
N ILE A 175 4.74 7.22 -6.71
CA ILE A 175 3.92 8.34 -7.23
C ILE A 175 3.75 9.42 -6.16
N ARG A 176 3.32 9.03 -4.94
CA ARG A 176 3.19 9.97 -3.80
C ARG A 176 4.51 10.68 -3.50
N ASN A 177 5.60 9.92 -3.46
CA ASN A 177 6.92 10.46 -3.12
C ASN A 177 7.47 11.37 -4.23
N GLN A 178 7.16 11.06 -5.50
CA GLN A 178 7.51 11.93 -6.62
C GLN A 178 6.77 13.27 -6.52
N LEU A 179 5.45 13.25 -6.28
CA LEU A 179 4.67 14.48 -6.04
C LEU A 179 5.25 15.31 -4.89
N PHE A 180 5.60 14.67 -3.78
CA PHE A 180 6.24 15.34 -2.65
C PHE A 180 7.60 15.95 -3.01
N CYS A 181 8.44 15.22 -3.75
CA CYS A 181 9.75 15.73 -4.17
C CYS A 181 9.63 16.88 -5.16
N ASP A 182 8.71 16.79 -6.12
CA ASP A 182 8.48 17.83 -7.12
C ASP A 182 8.01 19.13 -6.44
N ASP A 183 7.09 19.03 -5.48
CA ASP A 183 6.61 20.17 -4.68
C ASP A 183 7.70 20.77 -3.76
N ARG A 184 8.40 19.93 -2.98
CA ARG A 184 9.30 20.40 -1.91
C ARG A 184 10.74 20.64 -2.35
N MET A 185 11.20 19.98 -3.40
CA MET A 185 12.57 20.07 -3.90
C MET A 185 12.69 20.86 -5.20
N GLY A 186 11.58 21.05 -5.93
CA GLY A 186 11.55 21.73 -7.22
C GLY A 186 12.49 21.08 -8.21
N THR A 187 13.33 21.88 -8.88
CA THR A 187 14.28 21.39 -9.91
C THR A 187 15.25 20.31 -9.41
N ARG A 188 15.52 20.25 -8.09
CA ARG A 188 16.39 19.23 -7.48
C ARG A 188 15.79 17.83 -7.51
N ALA A 189 14.46 17.70 -7.60
CA ALA A 189 13.77 16.42 -7.66
C ALA A 189 14.29 15.55 -8.81
N THR A 190 14.56 16.15 -9.97
CA THR A 190 15.09 15.46 -11.16
C THR A 190 16.40 14.71 -10.91
N ARG A 191 17.26 15.23 -10.01
CA ARG A 191 18.53 14.60 -9.62
C ARG A 191 18.35 13.60 -8.47
N HIS A 192 17.36 13.83 -7.62
CA HIS A 192 17.08 13.01 -6.43
C HIS A 192 16.33 11.72 -6.77
N VAL A 193 15.31 11.80 -7.61
CA VAL A 193 14.49 10.66 -8.01
C VAL A 193 15.32 9.73 -8.92
N PRO A 194 15.45 8.43 -8.62
CA PRO A 194 16.16 7.50 -9.49
C PRO A 194 15.44 7.25 -10.83
N SER A 195 16.19 6.84 -11.87
CA SER A 195 15.62 6.58 -13.20
C SER A 195 14.57 5.47 -13.20
N TYR A 196 14.77 4.40 -12.43
CA TYR A 196 13.80 3.31 -12.32
C TYR A 196 12.50 3.76 -11.64
N ALA A 197 12.58 4.70 -10.69
CA ALA A 197 11.40 5.23 -10.01
C ALA A 197 10.57 6.08 -10.98
N ARG A 198 11.23 6.93 -11.79
CA ARG A 198 10.57 7.65 -12.88
C ARG A 198 9.89 6.72 -13.88
N ALA A 199 10.57 5.65 -14.30
CA ALA A 199 10.01 4.67 -15.23
C ALA A 199 8.78 3.93 -14.65
N ILE A 200 8.71 3.74 -13.32
CA ILE A 200 7.54 3.19 -12.63
C ILE A 200 6.38 4.19 -12.61
N CYS A 201 6.67 5.49 -12.43
CA CYS A 201 5.64 6.53 -12.37
C CYS A 201 5.13 6.96 -13.75
N GLU A 202 5.95 6.85 -14.81
CA GLU A 202 5.63 7.29 -16.17
C GLU A 202 4.30 6.74 -16.72
N PRO A 203 3.97 5.44 -16.56
CA PRO A 203 2.66 4.90 -16.99
C PRO A 203 1.44 5.53 -16.29
N TYR A 204 1.63 6.23 -15.18
CA TYR A 204 0.57 6.90 -14.41
C TYR A 204 0.54 8.41 -14.63
N ALA A 205 1.36 8.96 -15.52
CA ALA A 205 1.48 10.40 -15.70
C ALA A 205 0.14 11.07 -16.03
N GLU A 206 -0.64 10.50 -16.95
CA GLU A 206 -1.96 11.03 -17.31
C GLU A 206 -2.95 11.00 -16.14
N ASP A 207 -2.96 9.91 -15.36
CA ASP A 207 -3.81 9.80 -14.17
C ASP A 207 -3.44 10.87 -13.14
N VAL A 208 -2.14 11.08 -12.91
CA VAL A 208 -1.62 12.08 -11.96
C VAL A 208 -1.95 13.50 -12.43
N GLU A 209 -1.84 13.79 -13.72
CA GLU A 209 -2.24 15.09 -14.26
C GLU A 209 -3.75 15.33 -14.14
N ALA A 210 -4.58 14.30 -14.32
CA ALA A 210 -6.02 14.37 -14.06
C ALA A 210 -6.35 14.60 -12.58
N LEU A 211 -5.52 14.12 -11.65
CA LEU A 211 -5.68 14.42 -10.22
C LEU A 211 -5.33 15.87 -9.87
N LYS A 212 -4.31 16.45 -10.52
CA LYS A 212 -3.94 17.87 -10.35
C LYS A 212 -4.99 18.81 -10.93
N ASN A 213 -5.62 18.40 -12.03
CA ASN A 213 -6.61 19.17 -12.77
C ASN A 213 -7.89 18.34 -12.92
N PRO A 214 -8.66 18.15 -11.84
CA PRO A 214 -9.85 17.32 -11.90
C PRO A 214 -10.84 17.91 -12.91
N PRO A 215 -11.51 17.07 -13.73
CA PRO A 215 -12.57 17.54 -14.60
C PRO A 215 -13.66 18.22 -13.76
N PRO A 216 -14.39 19.20 -14.32
CA PRO A 216 -15.52 19.81 -13.61
C PRO A 216 -16.49 18.70 -13.17
N PRO A 217 -17.07 18.82 -11.96
CA PRO A 217 -17.96 17.78 -11.45
C PRO A 217 -19.08 17.54 -12.46
N GLU A 218 -19.28 16.26 -12.84
CA GLU A 218 -20.45 15.91 -13.63
C GLU A 218 -21.70 16.33 -12.86
N PRO A 219 -22.71 16.91 -13.52
CA PRO A 219 -23.95 17.28 -12.86
C PRO A 219 -24.54 16.03 -12.22
N SER A 220 -24.66 16.02 -10.89
CA SER A 220 -25.27 14.92 -10.15
C SER A 220 -26.64 14.62 -10.73
N PRO A 221 -26.94 13.40 -11.21
CA PRO A 221 -28.28 13.05 -11.62
C PRO A 221 -29.23 13.26 -10.43
N LEU A 222 -30.26 14.07 -10.63
CA LEU A 222 -31.33 14.28 -9.66
C LEU A 222 -32.15 12.99 -9.57
N TRP A 223 -31.89 12.18 -8.56
CA TRP A 223 -32.71 11.02 -8.24
C TRP A 223 -33.78 11.42 -7.22
N TYR A 224 -35.06 11.20 -7.56
CA TYR A 224 -36.18 11.38 -6.66
C TYR A 224 -36.75 10.01 -6.27
N LEU A 225 -36.87 9.75 -4.97
CA LEU A 225 -37.67 8.64 -4.44
C LEU A 225 -39.11 9.13 -4.31
N VAL A 226 -39.99 8.71 -5.24
CA VAL A 226 -41.41 9.05 -5.21
C VAL A 226 -42.20 7.86 -4.68
N PHE A 227 -42.84 8.02 -3.51
CA PHE A 227 -43.79 7.04 -2.98
C PHE A 227 -45.19 7.33 -3.55
N GLY A 228 -45.70 6.43 -4.39
CA GLY A 228 -47.06 6.48 -4.92
C GLY A 228 -48.08 5.92 -3.93
N GLY A 229 -48.43 6.68 -2.90
CA GLY A 229 -49.56 6.37 -2.03
C GLY A 229 -50.85 6.94 -2.63
N ARG A 230 -51.82 6.08 -3.00
CA ARG A 230 -53.18 6.52 -3.31
C ARG A 230 -53.81 7.08 -2.03
N PHE A 231 -53.92 8.41 -1.93
CA PHE A 231 -54.87 9.03 -1.02
C PHE A 231 -56.29 8.68 -1.50
N GLN A 232 -56.94 7.73 -0.83
CA GLN A 232 -58.40 7.64 -0.88
C GLN A 232 -58.97 8.83 -0.11
N ARG A 233 -59.91 9.54 -0.75
CA ARG A 233 -60.67 10.65 -0.18
C ARG A 233 -61.60 10.18 0.92
#